data_AF-A0A4Q5T963-F1
#
_entry.id   AF-A0A4Q5T963-F1
#
_cell.length_a   1.000
_cell.length_b   1.000
_cell.length_c   1.000
_cell.angle_alpha   90.00
_cell.angle_beta   90.00
_cell.angle_gamma   90.00
#
_symmetry.space_group_name_H-M   'P 1'
#
loop_
_entity.id
_entity.type
_entity.pdbx_description
1 polymer ?
#
loop_
_entity_poly.entity_id
_entity_poly.type
_entity_poly.pdbx_seq_one_letter_code
_entity_poly.pdbx_strand_id
1 'polypeptide(L)'
;MLLEQCIIEGSADFLGELISGKIGNNAPYEYASGKEKMLWEDFKKDLNLGENDSFSNWLYGGERRDDRPADMGYYIGYMVTRAYYEKSADKRKAIREILTIKDCRKFLIDSGYNGGRFVQPSP
;
A
#
# COMPACT_ATOMS: atom_id res chain seq x y z
N MET A 1 -11.00 -4.86 -7.82
CA MET A 1 -11.39 -3.67 -7.03
C MET A 1 -10.50 -3.39 -5.79
N LEU A 2 -10.34 -4.28 -4.80
CA LEU A 2 -9.61 -3.94 -3.54
C LEU A 2 -8.15 -3.53 -3.77
N LEU A 3 -7.37 -4.37 -4.46
CA LEU A 3 -5.96 -4.10 -4.76
C LEU A 3 -5.77 -2.81 -5.56
N GLU A 4 -6.67 -2.58 -6.52
CA GLU A 4 -6.65 -1.40 -7.37
C GLU A 4 -6.87 -0.12 -6.56
N GLN A 5 -7.90 -0.08 -5.70
CA GLN A 5 -8.14 1.08 -4.87
C GLN A 5 -7.00 1.31 -3.86
N CYS A 6 -6.47 0.24 -3.26
CA CYS A 6 -5.30 0.36 -2.39
C CYS A 6 -4.11 0.97 -3.13
N ILE A 7 -3.81 0.50 -4.35
CA ILE A 7 -2.71 1.04 -5.16
C ILE A 7 -2.96 2.48 -5.58
N ILE A 8 -4.18 2.85 -5.99
CA ILE A 8 -4.52 4.23 -6.36
C ILE A 8 -4.22 5.17 -5.18
N GLU A 9 -4.78 4.87 -4.02
CA GLU A 9 -4.63 5.72 -2.84
C GLU A 9 -3.20 5.71 -2.29
N GLY A 10 -2.63 4.51 -2.10
CA GLY A 10 -1.29 4.35 -1.55
C GLY A 10 -0.17 4.86 -2.47
N SER A 11 -0.36 4.83 -3.79
CA SER A 11 0.60 5.42 -4.73
C SER A 11 0.57 6.94 -4.70
N ALA A 12 -0.60 7.55 -4.48
CA ALA A 12 -0.73 8.99 -4.28
C ALA A 12 -0.02 9.41 -2.98
N ASP A 13 -0.21 8.68 -1.88
CA ASP A 13 0.51 8.89 -0.62
C ASP A 13 2.04 8.80 -0.82
N PHE A 14 2.51 7.75 -1.50
CA PHE A 14 3.94 7.56 -1.74
C PHE A 14 4.55 8.68 -2.58
N LEU A 15 3.88 9.07 -3.68
CA LEU A 15 4.36 10.17 -4.52
C LEU A 15 4.28 11.51 -3.77
N GLY A 16 3.26 11.71 -2.95
CA GLY A 16 3.12 12.87 -2.08
C GLY A 16 4.26 12.99 -1.07
N GLU A 17 4.61 11.89 -0.40
CA GLU A 17 5.77 11.82 0.49
C GLU A 17 7.07 12.05 -0.28
N LEU A 18 7.25 11.42 -1.44
CA LEU A 18 8.45 11.58 -2.26
C LEU A 18 8.71 13.05 -2.65
N ILE A 19 7.64 13.82 -2.87
CA ILE A 19 7.71 15.24 -3.23
C ILE A 19 7.86 16.14 -2.00
N SER A 20 7.10 15.88 -0.94
CA SER A 20 6.97 16.78 0.21
C SER A 20 7.87 16.43 1.42
N GLY A 21 8.41 15.22 1.44
CA GLY A 21 9.11 14.63 2.58
C GLY A 21 8.21 14.27 3.77
N LYS A 22 6.88 14.27 3.59
CA LYS A 22 5.91 14.04 4.67
C LYS A 22 4.77 13.15 4.22
N ILE A 23 4.32 12.29 5.13
CA ILE A 23 3.08 11.52 4.99
C ILE A 23 1.93 12.34 5.61
N GLY A 24 0.80 12.42 4.91
CA GLY A 24 -0.37 13.18 5.36
C GLY A 24 -1.06 12.58 6.58
N ASN A 25 -1.26 11.25 6.58
CA ASN A 25 -1.86 10.50 7.69
C ASN A 25 -0.92 9.40 8.18
N ASN A 26 -0.32 9.59 9.36
CA ASN A 26 0.65 8.63 9.92
C ASN A 26 0.00 7.42 10.63
N ALA A 27 -1.29 7.48 11.00
CA ALA A 27 -1.90 6.47 11.86
C ALA A 27 -1.83 5.02 11.29
N PRO A 28 -2.09 4.77 9.99
CA PRO A 28 -1.94 3.44 9.40
C PRO A 28 -0.50 2.92 9.47
N TYR A 29 0.48 3.80 9.26
CA TYR A 29 1.91 3.47 9.24
C TYR A 29 2.44 3.18 10.64
N GLU A 30 2.03 3.96 11.64
CA GLU A 30 2.35 3.72 13.05
C GLU A 30 1.75 2.40 13.55
N TYR A 31 0.48 2.13 13.21
CA TYR A 31 -0.17 0.87 13.59
C TYR A 31 0.52 -0.35 12.95
N ALA A 32 0.95 -0.21 11.70
CA ALA A 32 1.60 -1.29 10.94
C ALA A 32 2.99 -1.66 11.46
N SER A 33 3.66 -0.77 12.20
CA SER A 33 4.99 -1.01 12.75
C SER A 33 5.03 -2.28 13.59
N GLY A 34 5.82 -3.27 13.15
CA GLY A 34 5.93 -4.58 13.79
C GLY A 34 4.78 -5.56 13.48
N LYS A 35 3.78 -5.15 12.68
CA LYS A 35 2.63 -5.96 12.25
C LYS A 35 2.58 -6.16 10.73
N GLU A 36 3.61 -5.76 10.00
CA GLU A 36 3.61 -5.65 8.54
C GLU A 36 3.28 -6.98 7.86
N LYS A 37 3.93 -8.06 8.32
CA LYS A 37 3.69 -9.41 7.81
C LYS A 37 2.28 -9.90 8.12
N MET A 38 1.78 -9.65 9.33
CA MET A 38 0.43 -10.03 9.74
C MET A 38 -0.62 -9.33 8.86
N LEU A 39 -0.49 -8.02 8.71
CA LEU A 39 -1.36 -7.20 7.86
C LEU A 39 -1.32 -7.67 6.40
N TRP A 40 -0.15 -8.01 5.88
CA TRP A 40 -0.02 -8.54 4.53
C TRP A 40 -0.70 -9.90 4.35
N GLU A 41 -0.53 -10.83 5.30
CA GLU A 41 -1.22 -12.12 5.25
C GLU A 41 -2.75 -11.96 5.31
N ASP A 42 -3.25 -11.06 6.15
CA ASP A 42 -4.68 -10.76 6.21
C ASP A 42 -5.19 -10.12 4.93
N PHE A 43 -4.44 -9.16 4.37
CA PHE A 43 -4.78 -8.54 3.10
C PHE A 43 -4.87 -9.58 1.97
N LYS A 44 -3.93 -10.53 1.90
CA LYS A 44 -3.97 -11.61 0.90
C LYS A 44 -5.18 -12.52 1.06
N LYS A 45 -5.60 -12.84 2.29
CA LYS A 45 -6.83 -13.61 2.52
C LYS A 45 -8.02 -12.87 1.92
N ASP A 46 -8.18 -11.59 2.26
CA ASP A 46 -9.31 -10.78 1.78
C ASP A 46 -9.24 -10.56 0.25
N LEU A 47 -8.04 -10.40 -0.32
CA LEU A 47 -7.84 -10.32 -1.78
C LEU A 47 -8.25 -11.62 -2.51
N ASN A 48 -8.07 -12.78 -1.87
CA ASN A 48 -8.39 -14.09 -2.43
C ASN A 48 -9.86 -14.49 -2.27
N LEU A 49 -10.57 -13.92 -1.30
CA LEU A 49 -12.00 -14.19 -1.05
C LEU A 49 -12.93 -13.59 -2.13
N GLY A 50 -12.37 -12.88 -3.11
CA GLY A 50 -13.12 -12.26 -4.21
C GLY A 50 -13.71 -10.91 -3.84
N GLU A 51 -14.32 -10.23 -4.81
CA GLU A 51 -14.86 -8.85 -4.70
C GLU A 51 -16.17 -8.77 -3.88
N ASN A 52 -16.35 -9.64 -2.88
CA ASN A 52 -17.51 -9.60 -2.00
C ASN A 52 -17.29 -8.53 -0.92
N ASP A 53 -17.70 -7.30 -1.24
CA ASP A 53 -18.22 -6.21 -0.40
C ASP A 53 -17.54 -5.78 0.91
N SER A 54 -16.54 -6.47 1.43
CA SER A 54 -15.86 -6.06 2.67
C SER A 54 -14.67 -5.12 2.42
N PHE A 55 -14.81 -4.24 1.42
CA PHE A 55 -13.91 -3.10 1.19
C PHE A 55 -13.79 -2.22 2.44
N SER A 56 -14.85 -2.20 3.24
CA SER A 56 -14.99 -1.48 4.51
C SER A 56 -13.88 -1.76 5.51
N ASN A 57 -13.31 -2.97 5.52
CA ASN A 57 -12.24 -3.35 6.46
C ASN A 57 -10.90 -2.65 6.18
N TRP A 58 -10.69 -2.17 4.95
CA TRP A 58 -9.40 -1.63 4.51
C TRP A 58 -9.46 -0.15 4.12
N LEU A 59 -10.62 0.33 3.67
CA LEU A 59 -10.76 1.66 3.06
C LEU A 59 -11.95 2.44 3.64
N TYR A 60 -11.79 3.76 3.75
CA TYR A 60 -12.84 4.75 4.03
C TYR A 60 -13.57 4.58 5.37
N GLY A 61 -12.89 4.03 6.37
CA GLY A 61 -13.41 3.94 7.74
C GLY A 61 -14.68 3.08 7.90
N GLY A 62 -14.87 2.09 7.04
CA GLY A 62 -15.98 1.14 7.17
C GLY A 62 -15.87 0.23 8.41
N GLU A 63 -16.72 -0.81 8.51
CA GLU A 63 -16.63 -1.79 9.60
C GLU A 63 -15.19 -2.32 9.74
N ARG A 64 -14.61 -2.12 10.92
CA ARG A 64 -13.23 -2.50 11.22
C ARG A 64 -13.22 -3.88 11.84
N ARG A 65 -12.37 -4.77 11.32
CA ARG A 65 -12.18 -6.13 11.85
C ARG A 65 -11.66 -6.12 13.30
N ASP A 66 -10.95 -5.07 13.72
CA ASP A 66 -10.31 -4.94 15.03
C ASP A 66 -10.04 -3.45 15.39
N ASP A 67 -9.02 -3.20 16.21
CA ASP A 67 -8.57 -1.88 16.64
C ASP A 67 -7.76 -1.10 15.58
N ARG A 68 -7.57 -1.66 14.37
CA ARG A 68 -6.83 -1.00 13.29
C ARG A 68 -7.45 0.36 12.95
N PRO A 69 -6.62 1.36 12.61
CA PRO A 69 -7.12 2.63 12.11
C PRO A 69 -7.86 2.43 10.78
N ALA A 70 -8.63 3.43 10.39
CA ALA A 70 -9.15 3.49 9.03
C ALA A 70 -8.00 3.49 8.00
N ASP A 71 -8.32 3.17 6.75
CA ASP A 71 -7.43 3.36 5.60
C ASP A 71 -6.14 2.51 5.64
N MET A 72 -6.17 1.35 6.31
CA MET A 72 -5.07 0.38 6.26
C MET A 72 -4.75 -0.08 4.82
N GLY A 73 -5.70 0.03 3.88
CA GLY A 73 -5.48 -0.23 2.46
C GLY A 73 -4.50 0.77 1.82
N TYR A 74 -4.44 2.01 2.31
CA TYR A 74 -3.50 3.04 1.83
C TYR A 74 -2.08 2.61 2.18
N TYR A 75 -1.86 2.15 3.42
CA TYR A 75 -0.59 1.58 3.84
C TYR A 75 -0.16 0.41 2.94
N ILE A 76 -1.07 -0.52 2.62
CA ILE A 76 -0.74 -1.65 1.74
C ILE A 76 -0.31 -1.17 0.34
N GLY A 77 -1.10 -0.29 -0.28
CA GLY A 77 -0.77 0.25 -1.60
C GLY A 77 0.50 1.08 -1.63
N TYR A 78 0.76 1.84 -0.57
CA TYR A 78 2.00 2.59 -0.37
C TYR A 78 3.19 1.63 -0.37
N MET A 79 3.12 0.55 0.42
CA MET A 79 4.25 -0.39 0.55
C MET A 79 4.54 -1.14 -0.74
N VAL A 80 3.49 -1.50 -1.50
CA VAL A 80 3.64 -2.08 -2.85
C VAL A 80 4.30 -1.07 -3.81
N THR A 81 3.84 0.18 -3.80
CA THR A 81 4.38 1.25 -4.66
C THR A 81 5.83 1.55 -4.32
N ARG A 82 6.15 1.67 -3.03
CA ARG A 82 7.51 1.90 -2.54
C ARG A 82 8.44 0.75 -2.91
N ALA A 83 8.01 -0.51 -2.74
CA ALA A 83 8.79 -1.67 -3.15
C ALA A 83 9.15 -1.62 -4.64
N TYR A 84 8.17 -1.29 -5.50
CA TYR A 84 8.39 -1.13 -6.93
C TYR A 84 9.40 -0.01 -7.23
N TYR A 85 9.21 1.17 -6.62
CA TYR A 85 10.10 2.30 -6.79
C TYR A 85 11.53 1.98 -6.35
N GLU A 86 11.72 1.40 -5.16
CA GLU A 86 13.02 1.07 -4.58
C GLU A 86 13.77 0.02 -5.41
N LYS A 87 13.06 -1.00 -5.90
CA LYS A 87 13.61 -2.05 -6.77
C LYS A 87 14.04 -1.53 -8.15
N SER A 88 13.42 -0.46 -8.66
CA SER A 88 13.76 0.08 -9.97
C SER A 88 15.11 0.81 -9.96
N ALA A 89 15.95 0.50 -10.96
CA ALA A 89 17.21 1.21 -11.18
C ALA A 89 17.00 2.63 -11.76
N ASP A 90 15.97 2.82 -12.59
CA ASP A 90 15.59 4.12 -13.14
C ASP A 90 14.37 4.67 -12.39
N LYS A 91 14.64 5.57 -11.44
CA LYS A 91 13.60 6.20 -10.61
C LYS A 91 12.63 7.05 -11.43
N ARG A 92 13.09 7.69 -12.51
CA ARG A 92 12.21 8.51 -13.38
C ARG A 92 11.27 7.64 -14.17
N LYS A 93 11.75 6.48 -14.65
CA LYS A 93 10.90 5.47 -15.26
C LYS A 93 9.87 4.93 -14.27
N ALA A 94 10.30 4.59 -13.05
CA ALA A 94 9.40 4.09 -12.02
C ALA A 94 8.26 5.07 -11.71
N ILE A 95 8.56 6.36 -11.56
CA ILE A 95 7.52 7.39 -11.32
C ILE A 95 6.51 7.43 -12.47
N ARG A 96 6.97 7.39 -13.73
CA ARG A 96 6.06 7.36 -14.89
C ARG A 96 5.17 6.12 -14.89
N GLU A 97 5.73 4.96 -14.55
CA GLU A 97 4.99 3.70 -14.47
C GLU A 97 3.96 3.72 -13.33
N ILE A 98 4.32 4.26 -12.17
CA ILE A 98 3.42 4.45 -11.01
C ILE A 98 2.25 5.38 -11.38
N LEU A 99 2.51 6.49 -12.07
CA LEU A 99 1.47 7.43 -12.51
C LEU A 99 0.52 6.86 -13.58
N THR A 100 0.88 5.73 -14.19
CA THR A 100 0.16 5.18 -15.35
C THR A 100 -0.14 3.68 -15.20
N ILE A 101 -0.26 3.18 -13.96
CA ILE A 101 -0.56 1.78 -13.66
C ILE A 101 -1.87 1.37 -14.35
N LYS A 102 -1.81 0.30 -15.15
CA LYS A 102 -2.97 -0.29 -15.83
C LYS A 102 -3.36 -1.67 -15.29
N ASP A 103 -2.37 -2.43 -14.84
CA ASP A 103 -2.56 -3.77 -14.29
C ASP A 103 -1.97 -3.81 -12.89
N CYS A 104 -2.86 -3.66 -11.90
CA CYS A 104 -2.50 -3.65 -10.49
C CYS A 104 -1.96 -5.01 -10.00
N ARG A 105 -2.40 -6.13 -10.59
CA ARG A 105 -1.89 -7.47 -10.22
C ARG A 105 -0.47 -7.64 -10.73
N LYS A 106 -0.22 -7.27 -11.99
CA LYS A 106 1.13 -7.26 -12.55
C LYS A 106 2.04 -6.30 -11.80
N PHE A 107 1.56 -5.09 -11.47
CA PHE A 107 2.33 -4.11 -10.71
C PHE A 107 2.74 -4.67 -9.34
N LEU A 108 1.83 -5.33 -8.62
CA LEU A 108 2.14 -6.02 -7.37
C LEU A 108 3.22 -7.09 -7.56
N ILE A 109 3.11 -7.96 -8.58
CA ILE A 109 4.11 -8.99 -8.87
C ILE A 109 5.48 -8.36 -9.16
N ASP A 110 5.50 -7.34 -10.03
CA ASP A 110 6.73 -6.68 -10.45
C ASP A 110 7.40 -5.93 -9.29
N SER A 111 6.61 -5.41 -8.33
CA SER A 111 7.11 -4.76 -7.12
C SER A 111 7.95 -5.70 -6.25
N GLY A 112 7.63 -7.00 -6.26
CA GLY A 112 8.24 -8.00 -5.38
C GLY A 112 7.82 -7.88 -3.91
N TYR A 113 6.83 -7.05 -3.58
CA TYR A 113 6.36 -6.89 -2.21
C TYR A 113 5.71 -8.18 -1.67
N ASN A 114 6.09 -8.57 -0.46
CA ASN A 114 5.61 -9.78 0.20
C ASN A 114 5.37 -9.61 1.72
N GLY A 115 5.12 -8.38 2.18
CA GLY A 115 4.90 -8.08 3.61
C GLY A 115 6.18 -7.82 4.41
N GLY A 116 7.27 -7.44 3.73
CA GLY A 116 8.55 -7.11 4.34
C GLY A 116 8.61 -5.69 4.91
N ARG A 117 9.52 -5.49 5.88
CA ARG A 117 9.78 -4.20 6.52
C ARG A 117 10.60 -3.32 5.56
N PHE A 118 10.09 -2.15 5.19
CA PHE A 118 10.94 -1.07 4.71
C PHE A 118 11.29 -0.22 5.93
N VAL A 119 12.58 -0.15 6.26
CA VAL A 119 13.05 0.80 7.27
C VAL A 119 12.80 2.19 6.68
N GLN A 120 12.06 3.03 7.41
CA GLN A 120 11.91 4.44 7.01
C GLN A 120 13.31 5.03 6.79
N PRO A 121 13.54 5.86 5.76
CA PRO A 121 14.76 6.64 5.71
C PRO A 121 14.83 7.42 7.01
N SER A 122 15.95 7.29 7.73
CA SER A 122 16.20 8.17 8.87
C SER A 122 16.21 9.62 8.36
N PRO A 123 15.68 10.58 9.14
CA PRO A 123 15.61 11.98 8.74
C PRO A 123 16.97 12.57 8.39
#